data_AF-A0A3D5MGZ6-F1
#
_entry.id   AF-A0A3D5MGZ6-F1
#
_cell.length_a   1.000
_cell.length_b   1.000
_cell.length_c   1.000
_cell.angle_alpha   90.00
_cell.angle_beta   90.00
_cell.angle_gamma   90.00
#
_symmetry.space_group_name_H-M   'P 1'
#
loop_
_entity.id
_entity.type
_entity.pdbx_description
1 polymer ?
#
loop_
_entity_poly.entity_id
_entity_poly.type
_entity_poly.pdbx_seq_one_letter_code
_entity_poly.pdbx_strand_id
1 'polypeptide(L)'
;MSAAAPALKTPPAPAVMTGARLLVSSLERMGVEVVFGYPGGAIMPIYDALTGSSLKHILVRHEQAAAFAADAYARLSGKVGVCMATSGPGATNLITGIANAMMDSAPMVCITGNVPQGVMGTDAFQEIDILGVTLPIVKHSILVRDAAEIPAAIEQAFHIAASGRPGPVLVDLPKDVQFAETAAPFGFNIPNEAAEADPDAIAEAERFIRAAERPLIYIGGGVKIGRATEALRAFAETTGIPAVATLNALGTVPTDAPGFLGMLGMHGARAANEAVQASDLLIVMGARFDDRATGKLAEFAPHARVVHFDIDASEIGKLRETHVAVGGEIRPAIEALTARMAASPL
;
A
#
# COMPACT_ATOMS: atom_id res chain seq x y z
N MET A 1 35.26 37.41 31.18
CA MET A 1 35.20 35.98 31.58
C MET A 1 34.32 35.28 30.56
N SER A 2 34.90 34.35 29.79
CA SER A 2 34.21 33.57 28.76
C SER A 2 33.34 32.50 29.43
N ALA A 3 32.03 32.50 29.14
CA ALA A 3 31.14 31.43 29.58
C ALA A 3 31.29 30.26 28.61
N ALA A 4 31.90 29.17 29.09
CA ALA A 4 32.05 27.93 28.36
C ALA A 4 30.67 27.33 28.04
N ALA A 5 30.48 26.88 26.79
CA ALA A 5 29.31 26.12 26.39
C ALA A 5 29.21 24.84 27.25
N PRO A 6 28.01 24.47 27.73
CA PRO A 6 27.85 23.26 28.53
C PRO A 6 28.22 22.04 27.70
N ALA A 7 29.04 21.16 28.28
CA ALA A 7 29.40 19.89 27.66
C ALA A 7 28.13 19.09 27.37
N LEU A 8 27.98 18.64 26.12
CA LEU A 8 26.91 17.72 25.71
C LEU A 8 26.99 16.47 26.62
N LYS A 9 25.91 16.20 27.35
CA LYS A 9 25.78 14.96 28.13
C LYS A 9 25.87 13.79 27.16
N THR A 10 26.74 12.83 27.47
CA THR A 10 26.83 11.54 26.77
C THR A 10 25.42 10.92 26.70
N PRO A 11 24.96 10.44 25.53
CA PRO A 11 23.71 9.69 25.45
C PRO A 11 23.73 8.54 26.46
N PRO A 12 22.62 8.22 27.14
CA PRO A 12 22.58 7.05 28.00
C PRO A 12 23.02 5.82 27.19
N ALA A 13 23.82 4.95 27.82
CA ALA A 13 24.24 3.71 27.20
C ALA A 13 22.99 2.94 26.73
N PRO A 14 22.99 2.41 25.49
CA PRO A 14 21.84 1.67 24.98
C PRO A 14 21.54 0.50 25.92
N ALA A 15 20.29 0.44 26.42
CA ALA A 15 19.85 -0.64 27.27
C ALA A 15 19.85 -1.94 26.45
N VAL A 16 20.46 -3.00 26.98
CA VAL A 16 20.44 -4.33 26.37
C VAL A 16 19.00 -4.80 26.25
N MET A 17 18.55 -5.15 25.04
CA MET A 17 17.21 -5.65 24.78
C MET A 17 17.27 -6.93 23.95
N THR A 18 16.31 -7.83 24.18
CA THR A 18 16.10 -8.98 23.31
C THR A 18 15.53 -8.55 21.96
N GLY A 19 15.78 -9.32 20.91
CA GLY A 19 15.20 -9.08 19.60
C GLY A 19 13.67 -8.98 19.63
N ALA A 20 13.00 -9.79 20.44
CA ALA A 20 11.56 -9.74 20.66
C ALA A 20 11.08 -8.37 21.19
N ARG A 21 11.78 -7.81 22.19
CA ARG A 21 11.45 -6.48 22.72
C ARG A 21 11.78 -5.37 21.72
N LEU A 22 12.86 -5.53 20.95
CA LEU A 22 13.19 -4.60 19.88
C LEU A 22 12.11 -4.55 18.82
N LEU A 23 11.57 -5.69 18.40
CA LEU A 23 10.45 -5.75 17.45
C LEU A 23 9.24 -4.98 17.99
N VAL A 24 8.79 -5.28 19.20
CA VAL A 24 7.63 -4.61 19.82
C VAL A 24 7.86 -3.10 19.91
N SER A 25 9.03 -2.67 20.40
CA SER A 25 9.37 -1.25 20.50
C SER A 25 9.47 -0.55 19.14
N SER A 26 9.88 -1.27 18.09
CA SER A 26 9.94 -0.76 16.72
C SER A 26 8.53 -0.55 16.17
N LEU A 27 7.62 -1.49 16.38
CA LEU A 27 6.21 -1.35 16.00
C LEU A 27 5.54 -0.16 16.72
N GLU A 28 5.77 0.01 18.02
CA GLU A 28 5.27 1.17 18.77
C GLU A 28 5.79 2.49 18.19
N ARG A 29 7.08 2.56 17.85
CA ARG A 29 7.68 3.74 17.22
C ARG A 29 7.18 4.00 15.80
N MET A 30 6.81 2.96 15.06
CA MET A 30 6.12 3.09 13.77
C MET A 30 4.64 3.54 13.92
N GLY A 31 4.17 3.77 15.16
CA GLY A 31 2.81 4.21 15.44
C GLY A 31 1.77 3.09 15.28
N VAL A 32 2.19 1.84 15.39
CA VAL A 32 1.26 0.70 15.38
C VAL A 32 0.43 0.73 16.65
N GLU A 33 -0.89 0.63 16.50
CA GLU A 33 -1.82 0.59 17.63
C GLU A 33 -2.41 -0.81 17.84
N VAL A 34 -2.59 -1.56 16.74
CA VAL A 34 -3.30 -2.85 16.74
C VAL A 34 -2.51 -3.85 15.92
N VAL A 35 -2.37 -5.06 16.48
CA VAL A 35 -1.76 -6.20 15.78
C VAL A 35 -2.72 -7.37 15.82
N PHE A 36 -2.95 -8.01 14.67
CA PHE A 36 -3.80 -9.19 14.55
C PHE A 36 -2.93 -10.44 14.47
N GLY A 37 -3.16 -11.45 15.31
CA GLY A 37 -2.29 -12.63 15.19
C GLY A 37 -2.70 -13.85 15.97
N TYR A 38 -1.99 -14.94 15.70
CA TYR A 38 -2.14 -16.22 16.39
C TYR A 38 -0.78 -16.72 16.93
N PRO A 39 -0.68 -17.08 18.24
CA PRO A 39 0.58 -17.47 18.86
C PRO A 39 1.05 -18.86 18.42
N GLY A 40 2.35 -19.12 18.58
CA GLY A 40 2.92 -20.47 18.40
C GLY A 40 4.39 -20.53 18.82
N GLY A 41 4.96 -21.74 18.78
CA GLY A 41 6.26 -22.03 19.39
C GLY A 41 7.45 -21.22 18.84
N ALA A 42 7.40 -20.82 17.56
CA ALA A 42 8.47 -20.08 16.89
C ALA A 42 8.36 -18.55 17.06
N ILE A 43 7.18 -18.02 17.41
CA ILE A 43 6.95 -16.58 17.64
C ILE A 43 6.69 -16.24 19.12
N MET A 44 6.73 -17.25 20.01
CA MET A 44 6.43 -17.09 21.42
C MET A 44 7.24 -16.00 22.15
N PRO A 45 8.56 -15.82 21.88
CA PRO A 45 9.31 -14.72 22.49
C PRO A 45 8.71 -13.35 22.22
N ILE A 46 8.17 -13.13 21.02
CA ILE A 46 7.49 -11.88 20.67
C ILE A 46 6.16 -11.76 21.41
N TYR A 47 5.40 -12.85 21.54
CA TYR A 47 4.16 -12.85 22.34
C TYR A 47 4.40 -12.57 23.82
N ASP A 48 5.51 -13.06 24.37
CA ASP A 48 5.95 -12.69 25.72
C ASP A 48 6.25 -11.18 25.79
N ALA A 49 6.99 -10.64 24.83
CA ALA A 49 7.32 -9.21 24.76
C ALA A 49 6.10 -8.29 24.52
N LEU A 50 4.99 -8.80 23.96
CA LEU A 50 3.74 -8.04 23.85
C LEU A 50 3.13 -7.73 25.23
N THR A 51 3.42 -8.55 26.25
CA THR A 51 2.93 -8.29 27.61
C THR A 51 3.55 -7.00 28.17
N GLY A 52 2.70 -6.05 28.55
CA GLY A 52 3.14 -4.73 29.02
C GLY A 52 3.49 -3.72 27.93
N SER A 53 3.33 -4.08 26.65
CA SER A 53 3.39 -3.12 25.54
C SER A 53 2.09 -2.29 25.45
N SER A 54 2.14 -1.19 24.71
CA SER A 54 0.98 -0.37 24.37
C SER A 54 0.17 -0.94 23.19
N LEU A 55 0.69 -1.96 22.50
CA LEU A 55 0.06 -2.57 21.33
C LEU A 55 -1.19 -3.36 21.74
N LYS A 56 -2.31 -3.11 21.06
CA LYS A 56 -3.51 -3.92 21.22
C LYS A 56 -3.39 -5.18 20.37
N HIS A 57 -3.21 -6.33 21.02
CA HIS A 57 -3.27 -7.63 20.35
C HIS A 57 -4.71 -8.10 20.15
N ILE A 58 -5.07 -8.43 18.91
CA ILE A 58 -6.32 -9.09 18.57
C ILE A 58 -6.02 -10.55 18.24
N LEU A 59 -6.32 -11.43 19.20
CA LEU A 59 -6.22 -12.87 19.02
C LEU A 59 -7.32 -13.35 18.07
N VAL A 60 -6.92 -13.85 16.90
CA VAL A 60 -7.84 -14.45 15.93
C VAL A 60 -8.07 -15.93 16.24
N ARG A 61 -8.93 -16.59 15.45
CA ARG A 61 -9.15 -18.05 15.53
C ARG A 61 -8.52 -18.84 14.38
N HIS A 62 -7.95 -18.14 13.41
CA HIS A 62 -7.20 -18.68 12.28
C HIS A 62 -6.34 -17.55 11.68
N GLU A 63 -5.09 -17.82 11.29
CA GLU A 63 -4.15 -16.78 10.81
C GLU A 63 -4.64 -16.10 9.53
N GLN A 64 -5.36 -16.82 8.66
CA GLN A 64 -6.05 -16.20 7.52
C GLN A 64 -6.93 -15.00 7.95
N ALA A 65 -7.62 -15.10 9.09
CA ALA A 65 -8.41 -13.99 9.63
C ALA A 65 -7.52 -12.85 10.14
N ALA A 66 -6.31 -13.12 10.63
CA ALA A 66 -5.36 -12.07 10.99
C ALA A 66 -4.91 -11.27 9.77
N ALA A 67 -4.56 -11.95 8.67
CA ALA A 67 -4.18 -11.29 7.42
C ALA A 67 -5.33 -10.45 6.86
N PHE A 68 -6.55 -10.99 6.78
CA PHE A 68 -7.71 -10.22 6.32
C PHE A 68 -8.10 -9.06 7.25
N ALA A 69 -7.96 -9.23 8.57
CA ALA A 69 -8.23 -8.14 9.51
C ALA A 69 -7.19 -7.01 9.39
N ALA A 70 -5.91 -7.34 9.19
CA ALA A 70 -4.87 -6.35 8.94
C ALA A 70 -5.10 -5.59 7.63
N ASP A 71 -5.44 -6.30 6.56
CA ASP A 71 -5.81 -5.72 5.26
C ASP A 71 -7.06 -4.80 5.36
N ALA A 72 -8.11 -5.23 6.06
CA ALA A 72 -9.27 -4.38 6.33
C ALA A 72 -8.92 -3.14 7.18
N TYR A 73 -8.12 -3.33 8.24
CA TYR A 73 -7.64 -2.23 9.08
C TYR A 73 -6.87 -1.21 8.25
N ALA A 74 -5.98 -1.66 7.37
CA ALA A 74 -5.19 -0.79 6.51
C ALA A 74 -6.07 0.08 5.61
N ARG A 75 -7.04 -0.54 4.92
CA ARG A 75 -7.96 0.16 4.00
C ARG A 75 -8.90 1.14 4.70
N LEU A 76 -9.33 0.84 5.93
CA LEU A 76 -10.25 1.69 6.68
C LEU A 76 -9.54 2.84 7.41
N SER A 77 -8.33 2.62 7.90
CA SER A 77 -7.58 3.61 8.69
C SER A 77 -6.62 4.46 7.87
N GLY A 78 -6.22 4.00 6.68
CA GLY A 78 -5.15 4.60 5.90
C GLY A 78 -3.76 4.46 6.53
N LYS A 79 -3.60 3.52 7.49
CA LYS A 79 -2.34 3.13 8.14
C LYS A 79 -1.87 1.77 7.62
N VAL A 80 -0.65 1.38 7.97
CA VAL A 80 -0.14 0.03 7.66
C VAL A 80 -0.81 -0.99 8.59
N GLY A 81 -1.44 -2.03 8.01
CA GLY A 81 -1.97 -3.15 8.77
C GLY A 81 -0.87 -4.11 9.21
N VAL A 82 -0.93 -4.65 10.43
CA VAL A 82 0.08 -5.59 10.94
C VAL A 82 -0.57 -6.91 11.33
N CYS A 83 -0.10 -8.02 10.74
CA CYS A 83 -0.48 -9.36 11.16
C CYS A 83 0.72 -10.20 11.61
N MET A 84 0.48 -11.13 12.54
CA MET A 84 1.50 -12.00 13.13
C MET A 84 1.09 -13.46 13.09
N ALA A 85 2.05 -14.35 12.78
CA ALA A 85 1.88 -15.79 12.87
C ALA A 85 3.16 -16.51 13.30
N THR A 86 3.03 -17.73 13.84
CA THR A 86 4.17 -18.62 14.05
C THR A 86 4.72 -19.18 12.72
N SER A 87 5.78 -19.97 12.78
CA SER A 87 6.38 -20.66 11.62
C SER A 87 5.45 -21.68 10.97
N GLY A 88 5.90 -22.22 9.83
CA GLY A 88 5.27 -23.35 9.16
C GLY A 88 3.79 -23.10 8.87
N PRO A 89 2.86 -23.88 9.45
CA PRO A 89 1.43 -23.77 9.15
C PRO A 89 0.85 -22.39 9.47
N GLY A 90 1.33 -21.72 10.53
CA GLY A 90 0.84 -20.40 10.89
C GLY A 90 1.15 -19.38 9.80
N ALA A 91 2.39 -19.38 9.33
CA ALA A 91 2.86 -18.54 8.23
C ALA A 91 2.12 -18.84 6.92
N THR A 92 1.96 -20.12 6.56
CA THR A 92 1.24 -20.49 5.32
C THR A 92 -0.25 -20.16 5.37
N ASN A 93 -0.86 -20.11 6.55
CA ASN A 93 -2.26 -19.71 6.70
C ASN A 93 -2.49 -18.21 6.39
N LEU A 94 -1.44 -17.38 6.34
CA LEU A 94 -1.53 -15.97 5.96
C LEU A 94 -1.65 -15.77 4.43
N ILE A 95 -1.24 -16.75 3.61
CA ILE A 95 -1.02 -16.61 2.16
C ILE A 95 -2.20 -15.97 1.43
N THR A 96 -3.43 -16.42 1.68
CA THR A 96 -4.61 -15.88 0.98
C THR A 96 -4.83 -14.40 1.30
N GLY A 97 -4.64 -13.99 2.56
CA GLY A 97 -4.80 -12.59 2.95
C GLY A 97 -3.65 -11.72 2.43
N ILE A 98 -2.43 -12.26 2.36
CA ILE A 98 -1.28 -11.61 1.71
C ILE A 98 -1.57 -11.36 0.23
N ALA A 99 -2.01 -12.40 -0.50
CA ALA A 99 -2.38 -12.28 -1.90
C ALA A 99 -3.50 -11.26 -2.11
N ASN A 100 -4.51 -11.24 -1.21
CA ASN A 100 -5.58 -10.24 -1.26
C ASN A 100 -5.04 -8.81 -1.15
N ALA A 101 -4.22 -8.54 -0.12
CA ALA A 101 -3.63 -7.23 0.09
C ALA A 101 -2.74 -6.79 -1.09
N MET A 102 -1.99 -7.71 -1.70
CA MET A 102 -1.17 -7.41 -2.88
C MET A 102 -2.03 -7.01 -4.08
N MET A 103 -3.10 -7.75 -4.35
CA MET A 103 -3.97 -7.49 -5.50
C MET A 103 -4.78 -6.19 -5.34
N ASP A 104 -5.13 -5.83 -4.11
CA ASP A 104 -5.89 -4.62 -3.77
C ASP A 104 -5.02 -3.42 -3.36
N SER A 105 -3.68 -3.57 -3.40
CA SER A 105 -2.72 -2.52 -3.05
C SER A 105 -2.91 -1.99 -1.61
N ALA A 106 -3.09 -2.90 -0.65
CA ALA A 106 -3.24 -2.57 0.76
C ALA A 106 -1.87 -2.59 1.47
N PRO A 107 -1.48 -1.53 2.20
CA PRO A 107 -0.23 -1.50 2.94
C PRO A 107 -0.31 -2.45 4.15
N MET A 108 0.48 -3.52 4.13
CA MET A 108 0.47 -4.52 5.19
C MET A 108 1.89 -5.00 5.52
N VAL A 109 2.18 -5.25 6.80
CA VAL A 109 3.40 -5.92 7.24
C VAL A 109 3.01 -7.23 7.93
N CYS A 110 3.50 -8.34 7.39
CA CYS A 110 3.27 -9.69 7.88
C CYS A 110 4.50 -10.16 8.63
N ILE A 111 4.37 -10.43 9.92
CA ILE A 111 5.47 -10.87 10.76
C ILE A 111 5.31 -12.37 11.06
N THR A 112 6.30 -13.16 10.67
CA THR A 112 6.32 -14.60 10.94
C THR A 112 7.48 -14.97 11.85
N GLY A 113 7.22 -15.83 12.83
CA GLY A 113 8.30 -16.54 13.52
C GLY A 113 8.84 -17.64 12.62
N ASN A 114 10.11 -18.00 12.77
CA ASN A 114 10.72 -19.13 12.07
C ASN A 114 11.54 -20.02 13.02
N VAL A 115 11.94 -21.18 12.55
CA VAL A 115 12.85 -22.08 13.26
C VAL A 115 14.20 -21.39 13.54
N PRO A 116 14.98 -21.85 14.53
CA PRO A 116 16.31 -21.30 14.76
C PRO A 116 17.21 -21.43 13.52
N GLN A 117 18.08 -20.45 13.29
CA GLN A 117 18.92 -20.40 12.08
C GLN A 117 19.76 -21.67 11.86
N GLY A 118 20.27 -22.27 12.93
CA GLY A 118 21.11 -23.47 12.87
C GLY A 118 20.42 -24.74 12.37
N VAL A 119 19.08 -24.74 12.25
CA VAL A 119 18.29 -25.86 11.72
C VAL A 119 17.51 -25.47 10.45
N MET A 120 17.74 -24.29 9.90
CA MET A 120 17.13 -23.91 8.63
C MET A 120 17.67 -24.76 7.47
N GLY A 121 16.78 -25.17 6.57
CA GLY A 121 17.03 -26.05 5.44
C GLY A 121 17.17 -27.54 5.83
N THR A 122 16.69 -27.93 7.01
CA THR A 122 16.87 -29.32 7.53
C THR A 122 15.58 -30.11 7.66
N ASP A 123 14.47 -29.57 7.13
CA ASP A 123 13.10 -30.06 7.38
C ASP A 123 12.79 -30.10 8.88
N ALA A 124 13.19 -29.04 9.58
CA ALA A 124 12.95 -28.91 11.01
C ALA A 124 11.44 -28.87 11.33
N PHE A 125 11.08 -29.15 12.58
CA PHE A 125 9.69 -29.15 13.00
C PHE A 125 9.03 -27.77 12.77
N GLN A 126 7.95 -27.76 11.98
CA GLN A 126 7.24 -26.55 11.55
C GLN A 126 8.11 -25.56 10.77
N GLU A 127 9.11 -26.05 10.02
CA GLU A 127 9.84 -25.28 9.03
C GLU A 127 9.10 -25.26 7.68
N ILE A 128 9.01 -24.08 7.08
CA ILE A 128 8.60 -23.87 5.68
C ILE A 128 9.42 -22.69 5.13
N ASP A 129 9.87 -22.78 3.88
CA ASP A 129 10.41 -21.63 3.14
C ASP A 129 9.29 -20.63 2.80
N ILE A 130 8.90 -19.83 3.79
CA ILE A 130 7.83 -18.85 3.63
C ILE A 130 8.22 -17.73 2.66
N LEU A 131 9.51 -17.43 2.53
CA LEU A 131 10.02 -16.46 1.56
C LEU A 131 9.73 -16.94 0.14
N GLY A 132 10.08 -18.18 -0.20
CA GLY A 132 9.79 -18.78 -1.51
C GLY A 132 8.28 -18.89 -1.79
N VAL A 133 7.50 -19.25 -0.77
CA VAL A 133 6.03 -19.37 -0.89
C VAL A 133 5.35 -18.03 -1.16
N THR A 134 5.84 -16.94 -0.55
CA THR A 134 5.20 -15.62 -0.63
C THR A 134 5.78 -14.70 -1.70
N LEU A 135 6.93 -15.06 -2.30
CA LEU A 135 7.63 -14.27 -3.32
C LEU A 135 6.72 -13.63 -4.40
N PRO A 136 5.72 -14.32 -5.00
CA PRO A 136 4.89 -13.73 -6.05
C PRO A 136 3.77 -12.81 -5.53
N ILE A 137 3.55 -12.75 -4.22
CA ILE A 137 2.40 -12.09 -3.59
C ILE A 137 2.78 -11.06 -2.53
N VAL A 138 4.05 -10.64 -2.50
CA VAL A 138 4.53 -9.54 -1.65
C VAL A 138 5.32 -8.54 -2.48
N LYS A 139 5.38 -7.28 -2.00
CA LYS A 139 6.33 -6.30 -2.55
C LYS A 139 7.77 -6.66 -2.22
N HIS A 140 7.99 -7.23 -1.02
CA HIS A 140 9.30 -7.58 -0.54
C HIS A 140 9.21 -8.60 0.61
N SER A 141 10.30 -9.35 0.82
CA SER A 141 10.47 -10.23 1.98
C SER A 141 11.80 -9.93 2.65
N ILE A 142 11.81 -9.89 3.98
CA ILE A 142 13.00 -9.66 4.80
C ILE A 142 13.15 -10.83 5.76
N LEU A 143 14.26 -11.58 5.66
CA LEU A 143 14.68 -12.55 6.67
C LEU A 143 15.69 -11.88 7.59
N VAL A 144 15.33 -11.69 8.85
CA VAL A 144 16.21 -11.03 9.83
C VAL A 144 17.19 -12.04 10.41
N ARG A 145 18.50 -11.77 10.35
CA ARG A 145 19.55 -12.72 10.79
C ARG A 145 20.24 -12.30 12.08
N ASP A 146 20.18 -11.02 12.43
CA ASP A 146 20.72 -10.48 13.67
C ASP A 146 19.67 -9.62 14.40
N ALA A 147 19.62 -9.68 15.74
CA ALA A 147 18.68 -8.91 16.54
C ALA A 147 18.86 -7.39 16.38
N ALA A 148 20.09 -6.93 16.09
CA ALA A 148 20.41 -5.53 15.84
C ALA A 148 19.79 -5.00 14.54
N GLU A 149 19.43 -5.87 13.59
CA GLU A 149 18.82 -5.51 12.30
C GLU A 149 17.31 -5.28 12.40
N ILE A 150 16.65 -5.79 13.45
CA ILE A 150 15.18 -5.74 13.60
C ILE A 150 14.62 -4.32 13.41
N PRO A 151 15.16 -3.26 14.04
CA PRO A 151 14.61 -1.92 13.86
C PRO A 151 14.63 -1.45 12.40
N ALA A 152 15.77 -1.64 11.71
CA ALA A 152 15.92 -1.24 10.32
C ALA A 152 15.04 -2.09 9.39
N ALA A 153 14.93 -3.40 9.64
CA ALA A 153 14.06 -4.29 8.90
C ALA A 153 12.58 -3.86 9.01
N ILE A 154 12.14 -3.46 10.20
CA ILE A 154 10.76 -3.00 10.42
C ILE A 154 10.52 -1.64 9.76
N GLU A 155 11.45 -0.70 9.89
CA GLU A 155 11.36 0.59 9.18
C GLU A 155 11.25 0.38 7.67
N GLN A 156 12.14 -0.44 7.11
CA GLN A 156 12.14 -0.78 5.68
C GLN A 156 10.84 -1.46 5.26
N ALA A 157 10.34 -2.39 6.06
CA ALA A 157 9.08 -3.07 5.76
C ALA A 157 7.91 -2.08 5.70
N PHE A 158 7.82 -1.15 6.64
CA PHE A 158 6.78 -0.13 6.65
C PHE A 158 6.91 0.86 5.49
N HIS A 159 8.13 1.31 5.20
CA HIS A 159 8.38 2.20 4.06
C HIS A 159 7.98 1.52 2.75
N ILE A 160 8.44 0.28 2.50
CA ILE A 160 8.09 -0.46 1.27
C ILE A 160 6.59 -0.74 1.21
N ALA A 161 5.96 -1.12 2.33
CA ALA A 161 4.53 -1.42 2.36
C ALA A 161 3.68 -0.21 1.99
N ALA A 162 4.08 0.99 2.39
CA ALA A 162 3.30 2.22 2.22
C ALA A 162 3.67 3.07 0.99
N SER A 163 4.91 3.02 0.52
CA SER A 163 5.41 3.88 -0.58
C SER A 163 5.01 3.37 -1.96
N GLY A 164 4.98 4.29 -2.93
CA GLY A 164 4.57 4.00 -4.31
C GLY A 164 3.18 3.39 -4.34
N ARG A 165 3.00 2.32 -5.13
CA ARG A 165 1.82 1.47 -5.00
C ARG A 165 1.92 0.63 -3.72
N PRO A 166 1.01 0.80 -2.73
CA PRO A 166 1.13 0.07 -1.48
C PRO A 166 0.92 -1.43 -1.65
N GLY A 167 1.39 -2.22 -0.70
CA GLY A 167 1.25 -3.68 -0.74
C GLY A 167 1.88 -4.37 0.47
N PRO A 168 1.76 -5.70 0.56
CA PRO A 168 2.25 -6.46 1.69
C PRO A 168 3.77 -6.66 1.65
N VAL A 169 4.41 -6.61 2.82
CA VAL A 169 5.81 -6.99 3.05
C VAL A 169 5.88 -8.07 4.11
N LEU A 170 6.63 -9.13 3.85
CA LEU A 170 6.89 -10.19 4.82
C LEU A 170 8.17 -9.88 5.61
N VAL A 171 8.12 -10.01 6.93
CA VAL A 171 9.30 -9.99 7.82
C VAL A 171 9.33 -11.30 8.59
N ASP A 172 10.34 -12.11 8.33
CA ASP A 172 10.50 -13.44 8.92
C ASP A 172 11.62 -13.43 9.97
N LEU A 173 11.31 -13.89 11.19
CA LEU A 173 12.20 -13.81 12.35
C LEU A 173 12.52 -15.21 12.92
N PRO A 174 13.75 -15.70 12.74
CA PRO A 174 14.23 -16.91 13.41
C PRO A 174 14.11 -16.79 14.94
N LYS A 175 13.76 -17.89 15.60
CA LYS A 175 13.54 -17.91 17.05
C LYS A 175 14.78 -17.51 17.87
N ASP A 176 15.97 -17.91 17.43
CA ASP A 176 17.24 -17.53 18.07
C ASP A 176 17.52 -16.02 17.96
N VAL A 177 17.16 -15.39 16.85
CA VAL A 177 17.24 -13.92 16.67
C VAL A 177 16.31 -13.19 17.63
N GLN A 178 15.11 -13.74 17.89
CA GLN A 178 14.18 -13.14 18.84
C GLN A 178 14.69 -13.17 20.29
N PHE A 179 15.48 -14.19 20.66
CA PHE A 179 16.10 -14.30 21.98
C PHE A 179 17.40 -13.53 22.12
N ALA A 180 18.14 -13.32 21.03
CA ALA A 180 19.42 -12.65 21.06
C ALA A 180 19.31 -11.25 21.67
N GLU A 181 20.27 -10.91 22.53
CA GLU A 181 20.38 -9.64 23.21
C GLU A 181 21.32 -8.71 22.46
N THR A 182 20.96 -7.43 22.35
CA THR A 182 21.82 -6.42 21.74
C THR A 182 21.68 -5.07 22.41
N ALA A 183 22.78 -4.32 22.41
CA ALA A 183 22.85 -2.91 22.79
C ALA A 183 23.09 -2.02 21.57
N ALA A 184 22.86 -2.52 20.35
CA ALA A 184 23.09 -1.75 19.13
C ALA A 184 22.26 -0.45 19.14
N PRO A 185 22.84 0.68 18.70
CA PRO A 185 22.12 1.93 18.64
C PRO A 185 20.94 1.83 17.66
N PHE A 186 19.81 2.37 18.09
CA PHE A 186 18.56 2.43 17.34
C PHE A 186 18.55 3.64 16.41
N GLY A 187 18.27 3.46 15.11
CA GLY A 187 18.17 4.56 14.14
C GLY A 187 17.21 4.24 13.00
N PHE A 188 16.54 5.28 12.51
CA PHE A 188 15.66 5.27 11.35
C PHE A 188 16.33 6.08 10.24
N ASN A 189 16.41 5.55 9.02
CA ASN A 189 17.19 6.17 7.95
C ASN A 189 16.61 5.97 6.54
N ILE A 190 15.29 5.95 6.38
CA ILE A 190 14.69 5.92 5.03
C ILE A 190 14.08 7.28 4.66
N PRO A 191 14.62 7.99 3.64
CA PRO A 191 14.00 9.20 3.12
C PRO A 191 12.60 8.89 2.59
N ASN A 192 11.61 9.67 3.02
CA ASN A 192 10.27 9.62 2.46
C ASN A 192 10.16 10.68 1.36
N GLU A 193 10.68 10.39 0.17
CA GLU A 193 10.50 11.27 -0.98
C GLU A 193 9.16 10.96 -1.65
N ALA A 194 8.29 11.97 -1.75
CA ALA A 194 7.05 11.87 -2.50
C ALA A 194 7.38 11.86 -4.00
N ALA A 195 6.79 10.93 -4.75
CA ALA A 195 6.94 10.92 -6.21
C ALA A 195 6.13 12.07 -6.81
N GLU A 196 6.79 13.17 -7.19
CA GLU A 196 6.12 14.30 -7.81
C GLU A 196 5.76 14.00 -9.28
N ALA A 197 4.61 14.50 -9.71
CA ALA A 197 4.20 14.41 -11.10
C ALA A 197 4.88 15.49 -11.95
N ASP A 198 5.32 15.11 -13.15
CA ASP A 198 5.96 16.01 -14.11
C ASP A 198 4.98 17.13 -14.54
N PRO A 199 5.31 18.42 -14.31
CA PRO A 199 4.49 19.54 -14.73
C PRO A 199 4.17 19.56 -16.23
N ASP A 200 5.10 19.08 -17.08
CA ASP A 200 4.90 19.04 -18.53
C ASP A 200 3.87 17.96 -18.91
N ALA A 201 3.89 16.82 -18.21
CA ALA A 201 2.88 15.78 -18.38
C ALA A 201 1.48 16.27 -17.98
N ILE A 202 1.39 17.07 -16.91
CA ILE A 202 0.12 17.70 -16.48
C ILE A 202 -0.37 18.72 -17.51
N ALA A 203 0.53 19.52 -18.09
CA ALA A 203 0.19 20.46 -19.15
C ALA A 203 -0.29 19.75 -20.43
N GLU A 204 0.33 18.62 -20.77
CA GLU A 204 -0.10 17.80 -21.91
C GLU A 204 -1.45 17.12 -21.66
N ALA A 205 -1.71 16.66 -20.42
CA ALA A 205 -3.00 16.13 -20.02
C ALA A 205 -4.10 17.18 -20.19
N GLU A 206 -3.87 18.42 -19.75
CA GLU A 206 -4.78 19.55 -19.97
C GLU A 206 -5.10 19.72 -21.47
N ARG A 207 -4.07 19.71 -22.33
CA ARG A 207 -4.24 19.88 -23.78
C ARG A 207 -5.13 18.79 -24.39
N PHE A 208 -4.97 17.53 -23.98
CA PHE A 208 -5.81 16.44 -24.43
C PHE A 208 -7.26 16.60 -23.97
N ILE A 209 -7.46 16.98 -22.70
CA ILE A 209 -8.79 17.18 -22.11
C ILE A 209 -9.54 18.30 -22.83
N ARG A 210 -8.88 19.43 -23.09
CA ARG A 210 -9.47 20.58 -23.80
C ARG A 210 -9.83 20.29 -25.26
N ALA A 211 -9.13 19.35 -25.88
CA ALA A 211 -9.35 18.96 -27.27
C ALA A 211 -10.35 17.80 -27.42
N ALA A 212 -10.91 17.28 -26.33
CA ALA A 212 -11.87 16.18 -26.35
C ALA A 212 -13.30 16.71 -26.45
N GLU A 213 -14.13 16.07 -27.27
CA GLU A 213 -15.56 16.38 -27.38
C GLU A 213 -16.39 15.54 -26.40
N ARG A 214 -15.91 14.34 -26.04
CA ARG A 214 -16.60 13.39 -25.14
C ARG A 214 -15.62 12.80 -24.10
N PRO A 215 -14.96 13.65 -23.28
CA PRO A 215 -14.10 13.16 -22.22
C PRO A 215 -14.90 12.42 -21.16
N LEU A 216 -14.28 11.40 -20.55
CA LEU A 216 -14.85 10.64 -19.46
C LEU A 216 -13.80 10.37 -18.38
N ILE A 217 -14.11 10.72 -17.14
CA ILE A 217 -13.25 10.39 -15.99
C ILE A 217 -13.45 8.92 -15.64
N TYR A 218 -12.36 8.15 -15.59
CA TYR A 218 -12.36 6.76 -15.18
C TYR A 218 -11.62 6.60 -13.85
N ILE A 219 -12.40 6.47 -12.77
CA ILE A 219 -11.92 6.50 -11.39
C ILE A 219 -11.53 5.10 -10.91
N GLY A 220 -10.29 4.95 -10.45
CA GLY A 220 -9.77 3.74 -9.82
C GLY A 220 -9.54 3.85 -8.32
N GLY A 221 -9.18 2.74 -7.70
CA GLY A 221 -8.92 2.67 -6.25
C GLY A 221 -7.76 3.56 -5.79
N GLY A 222 -6.83 3.88 -6.70
CA GLY A 222 -5.69 4.75 -6.44
C GLY A 222 -6.08 6.14 -5.93
N VAL A 223 -7.28 6.65 -6.27
CA VAL A 223 -7.76 7.94 -5.75
C VAL A 223 -7.95 7.91 -4.22
N LYS A 224 -8.55 6.84 -3.68
CA LYS A 224 -8.72 6.70 -2.23
C LYS A 224 -7.39 6.45 -1.54
N ILE A 225 -6.55 5.60 -2.13
CA ILE A 225 -5.22 5.27 -1.62
C ILE A 225 -4.35 6.52 -1.53
N GLY A 226 -4.29 7.32 -2.61
CA GLY A 226 -3.57 8.59 -2.67
C GLY A 226 -4.27 9.77 -1.99
N ARG A 227 -5.33 9.52 -1.21
CA ARG A 227 -6.10 10.53 -0.46
C ARG A 227 -6.55 11.71 -1.33
N ALA A 228 -6.93 11.42 -2.57
CA ALA A 228 -7.27 12.41 -3.60
C ALA A 228 -8.79 12.53 -3.84
N THR A 229 -9.63 12.01 -2.95
CA THR A 229 -11.09 12.05 -3.11
C THR A 229 -11.62 13.48 -3.30
N GLU A 230 -11.21 14.42 -2.45
CA GLU A 230 -11.67 15.81 -2.55
C GLU A 230 -11.07 16.53 -3.76
N ALA A 231 -9.81 16.26 -4.09
CA ALA A 231 -9.17 16.78 -5.30
C ALA A 231 -9.90 16.32 -6.57
N LEU A 232 -10.27 15.04 -6.65
CA LEU A 232 -11.06 14.48 -7.75
C LEU A 232 -12.44 15.14 -7.84
N ARG A 233 -13.12 15.34 -6.72
CA ARG A 233 -14.44 15.98 -6.69
C ARG A 233 -14.36 17.42 -7.18
N ALA A 234 -13.37 18.17 -6.72
CA ALA A 234 -13.12 19.54 -7.19
C ALA A 234 -12.81 19.57 -8.70
N PHE A 235 -12.03 18.61 -9.21
CA PHE A 235 -11.77 18.48 -10.64
C PHE A 235 -13.04 18.21 -11.45
N ALA A 236 -13.87 17.24 -11.01
CA ALA A 236 -15.12 16.90 -11.66
C ALA A 236 -16.11 18.08 -11.65
N GLU A 237 -16.23 18.80 -10.53
CA GLU A 237 -17.08 19.99 -10.41
C GLU A 237 -16.59 21.14 -11.31
N THR A 238 -15.27 21.38 -11.35
CA THR A 238 -14.67 22.44 -12.16
C THR A 238 -14.85 22.20 -13.67
N THR A 239 -14.78 20.95 -14.09
CA THR A 239 -14.80 20.59 -15.52
C THR A 239 -16.18 20.16 -16.03
N GLY A 240 -17.08 19.72 -15.16
CA GLY A 240 -18.37 19.15 -15.54
C GLY A 240 -18.27 17.82 -16.31
N ILE A 241 -17.08 17.21 -16.38
CA ILE A 241 -16.84 15.98 -17.13
C ILE A 241 -17.53 14.80 -16.41
N PRO A 242 -18.32 13.96 -17.12
CA PRO A 242 -18.94 12.80 -16.51
C PRO A 242 -17.91 11.78 -16.03
N ALA A 243 -18.28 10.98 -15.03
CA ALA A 243 -17.38 10.03 -14.39
C ALA A 243 -17.98 8.62 -14.26
N VAL A 244 -17.11 7.62 -14.40
CA VAL A 244 -17.37 6.22 -14.06
C VAL A 244 -16.35 5.74 -13.03
N ALA A 245 -16.72 4.74 -12.24
CA ALA A 245 -15.85 4.19 -11.20
C ALA A 245 -15.64 2.69 -11.35
N THR A 246 -14.43 2.22 -11.03
CA THR A 246 -14.20 0.80 -10.69
C THR A 246 -14.94 0.42 -9.40
N LEU A 247 -15.08 -0.89 -9.15
CA LEU A 247 -15.55 -1.40 -7.84
C LEU A 247 -14.75 -0.81 -6.68
N ASN A 248 -13.43 -0.81 -6.79
CA ASN A 248 -12.53 -0.29 -5.74
C ASN A 248 -12.62 1.24 -5.59
N ALA A 249 -13.18 1.96 -6.54
CA ALA A 249 -13.39 3.41 -6.47
C ALA A 249 -14.77 3.83 -5.95
N LEU A 250 -15.69 2.89 -5.71
CA LEU A 250 -17.00 3.23 -5.15
C LEU A 250 -16.85 3.96 -3.80
N GLY A 251 -17.72 4.97 -3.61
CA GLY A 251 -17.69 5.90 -2.48
C GLY A 251 -16.82 7.14 -2.69
N THR A 252 -15.99 7.18 -3.74
CA THR A 252 -15.18 8.38 -4.05
C THR A 252 -16.05 9.54 -4.52
N VAL A 253 -17.05 9.29 -5.36
CA VAL A 253 -18.06 10.26 -5.78
C VAL A 253 -19.43 9.83 -5.21
N PRO A 254 -20.25 10.75 -4.67
CA PRO A 254 -21.61 10.43 -4.23
C PRO A 254 -22.44 9.81 -5.37
N THR A 255 -23.27 8.81 -5.05
CA THR A 255 -24.04 8.07 -6.06
C THR A 255 -25.02 8.96 -6.83
N ASP A 256 -25.50 10.03 -6.22
CA ASP A 256 -26.44 11.01 -6.77
C ASP A 256 -25.74 12.26 -7.35
N ALA A 257 -24.40 12.28 -7.38
CA ALA A 257 -23.66 13.41 -7.94
C ALA A 257 -23.97 13.59 -9.43
N PRO A 258 -24.23 14.83 -9.90
CA PRO A 258 -24.40 15.11 -11.32
C PRO A 258 -23.22 14.60 -12.15
N GLY A 259 -23.52 13.89 -13.23
CA GLY A 259 -22.49 13.36 -14.14
C GLY A 259 -21.83 12.04 -13.69
N PHE A 260 -22.13 11.53 -12.49
CA PHE A 260 -21.65 10.20 -12.09
C PHE A 260 -22.54 9.09 -12.66
N LEU A 261 -21.97 8.24 -13.51
CA LEU A 261 -22.69 7.18 -14.23
C LEU A 261 -22.65 5.83 -13.51
N GLY A 262 -22.00 5.76 -12.35
CA GLY A 262 -21.88 4.55 -11.54
C GLY A 262 -20.68 3.67 -11.92
N MET A 263 -20.80 2.39 -11.55
CA MET A 263 -19.74 1.41 -11.76
C MET A 263 -19.69 0.97 -13.23
N LEU A 264 -18.51 0.93 -13.86
CA LEU A 264 -18.31 0.27 -15.16
C LEU A 264 -17.97 -1.23 -15.00
N GLY A 265 -18.04 -1.97 -16.09
CA GLY A 265 -17.55 -3.35 -16.19
C GLY A 265 -18.64 -4.41 -16.30
N MET A 266 -18.25 -5.67 -16.09
CA MET A 266 -19.06 -6.88 -16.28
C MET A 266 -20.43 -6.83 -15.60
N HIS A 267 -20.47 -6.28 -14.39
CA HIS A 267 -21.69 -6.07 -13.61
C HIS A 267 -21.94 -4.59 -13.31
N GLY A 268 -21.36 -3.71 -14.13
CA GLY A 268 -21.54 -2.28 -14.06
C GLY A 268 -22.88 -1.81 -14.62
N ALA A 269 -23.16 -0.52 -14.44
CA ALA A 269 -24.31 0.12 -15.04
C ALA A 269 -24.16 0.15 -16.57
N ARG A 270 -25.25 -0.12 -17.28
CA ARG A 270 -25.29 -0.04 -18.75
C ARG A 270 -24.86 1.34 -19.27
N ALA A 271 -25.34 2.42 -18.64
CA ALA A 271 -24.99 3.78 -19.00
C ALA A 271 -23.48 4.07 -18.84
N ALA A 272 -22.84 3.55 -17.79
CA ALA A 272 -21.40 3.67 -17.61
C ALA A 272 -20.64 2.98 -18.75
N ASN A 273 -21.03 1.75 -19.10
CA ASN A 273 -20.38 0.99 -20.18
C ASN A 273 -20.59 1.65 -21.56
N GLU A 274 -21.80 2.14 -21.85
CA GLU A 274 -22.08 2.86 -23.10
C GLU A 274 -21.30 4.18 -23.20
N ALA A 275 -21.17 4.93 -22.10
CA ALA A 275 -20.37 6.15 -22.07
C ALA A 275 -18.88 5.88 -22.31
N VAL A 276 -18.32 4.82 -21.70
CA VAL A 276 -16.93 4.40 -21.97
C VAL A 276 -16.75 4.08 -23.45
N GLN A 277 -17.66 3.33 -24.07
CA GLN A 277 -17.56 2.98 -25.49
C GLN A 277 -17.73 4.17 -26.43
N ALA A 278 -18.51 5.17 -26.04
CA ALA A 278 -18.74 6.39 -26.81
C ALA A 278 -17.68 7.49 -26.61
N SER A 279 -16.85 7.39 -25.56
CA SER A 279 -15.85 8.39 -25.22
C SER A 279 -14.74 8.52 -26.29
N ASP A 280 -14.23 9.74 -26.46
CA ASP A 280 -13.06 10.03 -27.30
C ASP A 280 -11.79 10.31 -26.47
N LEU A 281 -11.95 10.43 -25.15
CA LEU A 281 -10.87 10.52 -24.17
C LEU A 281 -11.28 9.84 -22.86
N LEU A 282 -10.44 8.92 -22.37
CA LEU A 282 -10.48 8.43 -21.00
C LEU A 282 -9.42 9.15 -20.15
N ILE A 283 -9.87 9.77 -19.06
CA ILE A 283 -9.02 10.37 -18.04
C ILE A 283 -8.95 9.38 -16.88
N VAL A 284 -7.96 8.50 -16.92
CA VAL A 284 -7.84 7.37 -16.01
C VAL A 284 -7.08 7.80 -14.77
N MET A 285 -7.77 7.78 -13.63
CA MET A 285 -7.25 8.26 -12.36
C MET A 285 -7.09 7.10 -11.38
N GLY A 286 -5.87 6.55 -11.27
CA GLY A 286 -5.52 5.49 -10.32
C GLY A 286 -6.21 4.16 -10.57
N ALA A 287 -6.41 3.78 -11.84
CA ALA A 287 -7.01 2.52 -12.28
C ALA A 287 -6.06 1.74 -13.19
N ARG A 288 -6.21 0.41 -13.22
CA ARG A 288 -5.30 -0.53 -13.90
C ARG A 288 -5.89 -1.30 -15.07
N PHE A 289 -7.04 -0.87 -15.60
CA PHE A 289 -7.75 -1.54 -16.71
C PHE A 289 -7.96 -3.04 -16.48
N ASP A 290 -8.41 -3.44 -15.29
CA ASP A 290 -8.64 -4.85 -15.00
C ASP A 290 -9.69 -5.47 -15.95
N ASP A 291 -9.60 -6.78 -16.15
CA ASP A 291 -10.43 -7.48 -17.15
C ASP A 291 -11.92 -7.53 -16.79
N ARG A 292 -12.29 -7.31 -15.52
CA ARG A 292 -13.69 -7.20 -15.08
C ARG A 292 -14.26 -5.83 -15.45
N ALA A 293 -13.42 -4.79 -15.48
CA ALA A 293 -13.78 -3.47 -15.97
C ALA A 293 -13.79 -3.41 -17.51
N THR A 294 -12.79 -4.00 -18.19
CA THR A 294 -12.64 -3.81 -19.64
C THR A 294 -13.39 -4.83 -20.49
N GLY A 295 -13.63 -6.04 -19.96
CA GLY A 295 -14.08 -7.16 -20.78
C GLY A 295 -13.07 -7.47 -21.89
N LYS A 296 -13.52 -7.56 -23.14
CA LYS A 296 -12.64 -7.77 -24.29
C LYS A 296 -11.86 -6.49 -24.60
N LEU A 297 -10.63 -6.41 -24.09
CA LEU A 297 -9.76 -5.24 -24.16
C LEU A 297 -9.58 -4.65 -25.57
N ALA A 298 -9.52 -5.48 -26.61
CA ALA A 298 -9.42 -5.04 -28.01
C ALA A 298 -10.63 -4.23 -28.50
N GLU A 299 -11.78 -4.36 -27.84
CA GLU A 299 -13.03 -3.66 -28.14
C GLU A 299 -13.37 -2.62 -27.06
N PHE A 300 -12.47 -2.40 -26.10
CA PHE A 300 -12.71 -1.49 -24.98
C PHE A 300 -12.31 -0.05 -25.35
N ALA A 301 -13.28 0.87 -25.25
CA ALA A 301 -13.12 2.28 -25.54
C ALA A 301 -12.40 2.51 -26.90
N PRO A 302 -13.00 2.04 -28.02
CA PRO A 302 -12.31 1.91 -29.30
C PRO A 302 -11.91 3.27 -29.91
N HIS A 303 -12.57 4.35 -29.50
CA HIS A 303 -12.33 5.70 -30.00
C HIS A 303 -11.57 6.59 -29.02
N ALA A 304 -11.31 6.09 -27.80
CA ALA A 304 -10.75 6.90 -26.75
C ALA A 304 -9.22 6.96 -26.82
N ARG A 305 -8.69 8.18 -26.78
CA ARG A 305 -7.32 8.44 -26.33
C ARG A 305 -7.26 8.27 -24.80
N VAL A 306 -6.07 8.08 -24.24
CA VAL A 306 -5.91 7.80 -22.81
C VAL A 306 -4.92 8.76 -22.18
N VAL A 307 -5.39 9.49 -21.15
CA VAL A 307 -4.54 10.17 -20.16
C VAL A 307 -4.57 9.31 -18.91
N HIS A 308 -3.42 8.83 -18.43
CA HIS A 308 -3.35 7.85 -17.34
C HIS A 308 -2.50 8.38 -16.19
N PHE A 309 -3.16 8.62 -15.06
CA PHE A 309 -2.54 8.95 -13.78
C PHE A 309 -2.36 7.66 -12.98
N ASP A 310 -1.11 7.28 -12.72
CA ASP A 310 -0.79 6.15 -11.87
C ASP A 310 0.56 6.39 -11.17
N ILE A 311 0.70 5.90 -9.95
CA ILE A 311 1.96 5.97 -9.21
C ILE A 311 2.91 4.84 -9.62
N ASP A 312 2.36 3.74 -10.15
CA ASP A 312 3.10 2.57 -10.60
C ASP A 312 3.37 2.67 -12.11
N ALA A 313 4.61 3.01 -12.46
CA ALA A 313 5.03 3.10 -13.86
C ALA A 313 4.80 1.79 -14.64
N SER A 314 4.74 0.63 -13.97
CA SER A 314 4.48 -0.66 -14.63
C SER A 314 3.00 -0.88 -15.00
N GLU A 315 2.08 -0.08 -14.46
CA GLU A 315 0.66 -0.12 -14.82
C GLU A 315 0.34 0.76 -16.03
N ILE A 316 1.15 1.79 -16.27
CA ILE A 316 1.01 2.72 -17.40
C ILE A 316 1.37 1.99 -18.70
N GLY A 317 0.48 2.04 -19.70
CA GLY A 317 0.70 1.40 -20.99
C GLY A 317 0.65 -0.13 -20.99
N LYS A 318 0.42 -0.79 -19.83
CA LYS A 318 0.49 -2.25 -19.71
C LYS A 318 -0.58 -2.98 -20.52
N LEU A 319 -1.82 -2.52 -20.44
CA LEU A 319 -2.99 -3.15 -21.08
C LEU A 319 -3.56 -2.27 -22.21
N ARG A 320 -3.52 -0.95 -22.06
CA ARG A 320 -4.02 -0.01 -23.06
C ARG A 320 -2.94 1.02 -23.35
N GLU A 321 -2.76 1.37 -24.62
CA GLU A 321 -1.85 2.43 -25.03
C GLU A 321 -2.20 3.75 -24.35
N THR A 322 -1.25 4.28 -23.58
CA THR A 322 -1.35 5.56 -22.89
C THR A 322 -0.78 6.65 -23.78
N HIS A 323 -1.58 7.69 -24.05
CA HIS A 323 -1.14 8.82 -24.88
C HIS A 323 -0.46 9.91 -24.04
N VAL A 324 -0.92 10.09 -22.80
CA VAL A 324 -0.28 10.96 -21.81
C VAL A 324 -0.18 10.19 -20.49
N ALA A 325 1.04 9.98 -20.04
CA ALA A 325 1.33 9.34 -18.77
C ALA A 325 1.62 10.40 -17.72
N VAL A 326 0.86 10.42 -16.63
CA VAL A 326 1.12 11.31 -15.49
C VAL A 326 1.51 10.43 -14.30
N GLY A 327 2.81 10.16 -14.20
CA GLY A 327 3.40 9.36 -13.14
C GLY A 327 3.54 10.15 -11.84
N GLY A 328 3.27 9.53 -10.69
CA GLY A 328 3.52 10.12 -9.37
C GLY A 328 2.28 10.17 -8.47
N GLU A 329 2.37 10.95 -7.41
CA GLU A 329 1.31 11.14 -6.42
C GLU A 329 0.09 11.79 -7.06
N ILE A 330 -1.05 11.08 -7.00
CA ILE A 330 -2.25 11.45 -7.76
C ILE A 330 -2.93 12.71 -7.24
N ARG A 331 -2.90 12.97 -5.92
CA ARG A 331 -3.52 14.16 -5.32
C ARG A 331 -2.91 15.47 -5.85
N PRO A 332 -1.61 15.73 -5.68
CA PRO A 332 -1.02 16.98 -6.18
C PRO A 332 -1.15 17.11 -7.70
N ALA A 333 -1.09 16.00 -8.45
CA ALA A 333 -1.29 16.02 -9.90
C ALA A 333 -2.72 16.49 -10.29
N ILE A 334 -3.76 15.98 -9.61
CA ILE A 334 -5.15 16.40 -9.84
C ILE A 334 -5.34 17.86 -9.40
N GLU A 335 -4.79 18.28 -8.27
CA GLU A 335 -4.89 19.67 -7.78
C GLU A 335 -4.27 20.65 -8.78
N ALA A 336 -3.07 20.34 -9.28
CA ALA A 336 -2.38 21.14 -10.29
C ALA A 336 -3.18 21.18 -11.62
N LEU A 337 -3.70 20.04 -12.07
CA LEU A 337 -4.55 20.00 -13.27
C LEU A 337 -5.82 20.83 -13.09
N THR A 338 -6.48 20.73 -11.93
CA THR A 338 -7.71 21.47 -11.62
C THR A 338 -7.47 22.97 -11.68
N ALA A 339 -6.36 23.46 -11.09
CA ALA A 339 -6.00 24.87 -11.14
C ALA A 339 -5.84 25.39 -12.58
N ARG A 340 -5.26 24.57 -13.47
CA ARG A 340 -5.10 24.90 -14.90
C ARG A 340 -6.44 24.91 -15.64
N MET A 341 -7.32 23.96 -15.34
CA MET A 341 -8.66 23.90 -15.92
C MET A 341 -9.54 25.08 -15.49
N ALA A 342 -9.46 25.49 -14.22
CA ALA A 342 -10.24 26.61 -13.68
C ALA A 342 -9.89 27.97 -14.32
N ALA A 343 -8.66 28.13 -14.82
CA ALA A 343 -8.23 29.38 -15.47
C ALA A 343 -8.95 29.63 -16.81
N SER A 344 -9.54 28.61 -17.43
CA SER A 344 -10.33 28.72 -18.66
C SER A 344 -11.32 27.56 -18.71
N PRO A 345 -12.60 27.76 -18.34
CA PRO A 345 -13.60 26.69 -18.34
C PRO A 345 -13.82 26.05 -19.72
N LEU A 346 -14.27 24.79 -19.75
CA LEU A 346 -14.60 24.02 -20.96
C LEU A 346 -15.89 24.51 -21.63
#